data_AF-A0A2U1NHY1-F1
#
_entry.id   AF-A0A2U1NHY1-F1
#
_cell.length_a   1.000
_cell.length_b   1.000
_cell.length_c   1.000
_cell.angle_alpha   90.00
_cell.angle_beta   90.00
_cell.angle_gamma   90.00
#
_symmetry.space_group_name_H-M   'P 1'
#
loop_
_entity.id
_entity.type
_entity.pdbx_description
1 polymer ?
#
loop_
_entity_poly.entity_id
_entity_poly.type
_entity_poly.pdbx_seq_one_letter_code
_entity_poly.pdbx_strand_id
1 'polypeptide(L)'
;MWLFDSQAAAASPSGLPDLRKYKLTAVDWIHAFVSAFVLATLAMRDRSVVSCFYPKPSHEVQEVLDIVPLGLGLVCSLVFVIFPSKRHGIGYPVSH
;
A
#
# COMPACT_ATOMS: atom_id res chain seq x y z
N MET A 1 12.42 3.01 -17.71
CA MET A 1 10.96 3.06 -17.98
C MET A 1 10.58 4.30 -18.78
N TRP A 2 11.02 5.51 -18.39
CA TRP A 2 10.78 6.73 -19.17
C TRP A 2 11.32 6.68 -20.62
N LEU A 3 12.50 6.10 -20.84
CA LEU A 3 13.10 5.97 -22.17
C LEU A 3 12.23 5.18 -23.19
N PHE A 4 11.54 4.13 -22.75
CA PHE A 4 10.72 3.30 -23.64
C PHE A 4 9.36 3.96 -23.96
N ASP A 5 8.78 4.67 -23.00
CA ASP A 5 7.56 5.44 -23.23
C ASP A 5 7.78 6.61 -24.19
N SER A 6 8.95 7.26 -24.12
CA SER A 6 9.34 8.28 -25.10
C SER A 6 9.44 7.74 -26.52
N GLN A 7 9.94 6.51 -26.68
CA GLN A 7 10.06 5.88 -27.99
C GLN A 7 8.69 5.43 -28.55
N ALA A 8 7.80 4.93 -27.68
CA ALA A 8 6.42 4.62 -28.05
C ALA A 8 5.57 5.88 -28.35
N ALA A 9 5.84 6.98 -27.64
CA ALA A 9 5.24 8.29 -27.91
C ALA A 9 5.68 8.86 -29.27
N ALA A 10 6.96 8.72 -29.61
CA ALA A 10 7.51 9.15 -30.90
C ALA A 10 6.94 8.36 -32.10
N ALA A 11 6.49 7.12 -31.88
CA ALA A 11 5.85 6.29 -32.90
C ALA A 11 4.32 6.50 -33.00
N SER A 12 3.70 7.22 -32.07
CA SER A 12 2.26 7.48 -32.06
C SER A 12 1.89 8.69 -32.92
N PRO A 13 0.76 8.67 -33.65
CA PRO A 13 0.37 9.75 -34.58
C PRO A 13 0.13 11.11 -33.91
N SER A 14 -0.12 11.12 -32.60
CA SER A 14 -0.29 12.32 -31.77
C SER A 14 1.00 12.80 -31.09
N GLY A 15 2.12 12.07 -31.21
CA GLY A 15 3.42 12.40 -30.59
C GLY A 15 3.43 12.39 -29.05
N LEU A 16 2.32 12.03 -28.41
CA LEU A 16 2.11 12.08 -26.97
C LEU A 16 2.12 10.66 -26.38
N PRO A 17 2.81 10.42 -25.24
CA PRO A 17 2.75 9.14 -24.56
C PRO A 17 1.33 8.84 -24.07
N ASP A 18 0.87 7.60 -24.21
CA ASP A 18 -0.41 7.17 -23.61
C ASP A 18 -0.26 7.07 -22.08
N LEU A 19 -0.78 8.09 -21.39
CA LEU A 19 -0.76 8.19 -19.94
C LEU A 19 -1.94 7.51 -19.25
N ARG A 20 -2.94 6.98 -19.99
CA ARG A 20 -4.12 6.31 -19.39
C ARG A 20 -3.72 5.13 -18.53
N LYS A 21 -2.64 4.43 -18.88
CA LYS A 21 -2.10 3.31 -18.10
C LYS A 21 -1.56 3.72 -16.72
N TYR A 22 -1.19 4.98 -16.54
CA TYR A 22 -0.71 5.52 -15.26
C TYR A 22 -1.83 6.11 -14.40
N LYS A 23 -3.07 6.17 -14.92
CA LYS A 23 -4.21 6.68 -14.17
C LYS A 23 -4.46 5.83 -12.93
N LEU A 24 -4.57 6.47 -11.77
CA LEU A 24 -4.90 5.82 -10.51
C LEU A 24 -6.31 5.22 -10.58
N THR A 25 -6.43 4.00 -10.07
CA THR A 25 -7.69 3.26 -9.97
C THR A 25 -8.18 3.24 -8.53
N ALA A 26 -9.46 2.94 -8.30
CA ALA A 26 -10.00 2.80 -6.95
C ALA A 26 -9.25 1.72 -6.13
N VAL A 27 -8.76 0.67 -6.81
CA VAL A 27 -7.93 -0.38 -6.22
C VAL A 27 -6.61 0.18 -5.68
N ASP A 28 -5.96 1.10 -6.40
CA ASP A 28 -4.74 1.75 -5.94
C ASP A 28 -4.99 2.53 -4.63
N TRP A 29 -6.15 3.19 -4.50
CA TRP A 29 -6.55 3.89 -3.28
C TRP A 29 -6.81 2.96 -2.10
N ILE A 30 -7.49 1.82 -2.32
CA ILE A 30 -7.73 0.81 -1.29
C ILE A 30 -6.39 0.30 -0.73
N HIS A 31 -5.45 -0.05 -1.61
CA HIS A 31 -4.13 -0.53 -1.19
C HIS A 31 -3.35 0.54 -0.43
N ALA A 32 -3.39 1.79 -0.89
CA ALA A 32 -2.70 2.90 -0.23
C ALA A 32 -3.25 3.13 1.19
N PHE A 33 -4.57 3.17 1.34
CA PHE A 33 -5.22 3.36 2.63
C PHE A 33 -4.92 2.21 3.60
N VAL A 34 -5.06 0.96 3.13
CA VAL A 34 -4.81 -0.23 3.94
C VAL A 34 -3.34 -0.29 4.37
N SER A 35 -2.40 0.01 3.47
CA SER A 35 -0.97 0.06 3.80
C SER A 35 -0.64 1.14 4.83
N ALA A 36 -1.22 2.34 4.70
CA ALA A 36 -1.05 3.41 5.66
C ALA A 36 -1.61 3.04 7.04
N PHE A 37 -2.78 2.38 7.07
CA PHE A 37 -3.41 1.94 8.32
C PHE A 37 -2.60 0.84 9.02
N VAL A 38 -2.03 -0.11 8.26
CA VAL A 38 -1.09 -1.10 8.79
C VAL A 38 0.13 -0.43 9.39
N LEU A 39 0.75 0.50 8.66
CA LEU A 39 1.93 1.22 9.15
C LEU A 39 1.62 2.00 10.43
N ALA A 40 0.49 2.71 10.47
CA ALA A 40 0.05 3.44 11.65
C ALA A 40 -0.15 2.51 12.85
N THR A 41 -0.82 1.38 12.64
CA THR A 41 -1.07 0.40 13.71
C THR A 41 0.23 -0.21 14.25
N LEU A 42 1.18 -0.54 13.37
CA LEU A 42 2.49 -1.04 13.78
C LEU A 42 3.31 0.03 14.50
N ALA A 43 3.31 1.27 14.01
CA ALA A 43 3.99 2.40 14.66
C ALA A 43 3.39 2.71 16.03
N MET A 44 2.07 2.59 16.18
CA MET A 44 1.37 2.77 17.45
C MET A 44 1.58 1.62 18.44
N ARG A 45 2.11 0.46 18.01
CA ARG A 45 2.50 -0.63 18.92
C ARG A 45 3.87 -0.40 19.57
N ASP A 46 4.65 0.56 19.07
CA ASP A 46 5.97 0.87 19.63
C ASP A 46 5.83 1.34 21.09
N ARG A 47 6.60 0.73 22.00
CA ARG A 47 6.49 1.03 23.43
C ARG A 47 6.71 2.51 23.76
N SER A 48 7.51 3.21 22.97
CA SER A 48 7.76 4.65 23.11
C SER A 48 6.52 5.46 22.76
N VAL A 49 5.80 5.07 21.69
CA VAL A 49 4.55 5.71 21.25
C VAL A 49 3.41 5.38 22.21
N VAL A 50 3.27 4.11 22.59
CA VAL A 50 2.27 3.65 23.55
C VAL A 50 2.45 4.33 24.90
N SER A 51 3.68 4.42 25.40
CA SER A 51 3.96 5.08 26.68
C SER A 51 3.68 6.59 26.65
N CYS A 52 3.90 7.25 25.50
CA CYS A 52 3.58 8.68 25.32
C CYS A 52 2.06 8.95 25.27
N PHE A 53 1.28 8.09 24.62
CA PHE A 53 -0.18 8.29 24.49
C PHE A 53 -0.97 7.66 25.64
N TYR A 54 -0.48 6.57 26.21
CA TYR A 54 -1.08 5.81 27.32
C TYR A 54 -0.03 5.55 28.42
N PRO A 55 0.36 6.57 29.20
CA PRO A 55 1.41 6.46 30.23
C PRO A 55 1.04 5.55 31.42
N LYS A 56 -0.25 5.23 31.59
CA LYS A 56 -0.75 4.17 32.47
C LYS A 56 -1.76 3.33 31.68
N PRO A 57 -1.30 2.38 30.86
CA PRO A 57 -2.22 1.53 30.12
C PRO A 57 -2.93 0.62 31.13
N SER A 58 -4.26 0.58 31.09
CA SER A 58 -5.02 -0.44 31.81
C SER A 58 -4.80 -1.80 31.14
N HIS A 59 -5.04 -2.89 31.87
CA HIS A 59 -4.87 -4.26 31.36
C HIS A 59 -5.62 -4.48 30.03
N GLU A 60 -6.83 -3.94 29.94
CA GLU A 60 -7.68 -3.92 28.74
C GLU A 60 -6.98 -3.31 27.52
N VAL A 61 -6.34 -2.14 27.68
CA VAL A 61 -5.65 -1.44 26.58
C VAL A 61 -4.45 -2.25 26.10
N GLN A 62 -3.73 -2.89 27.01
CA GLN A 62 -2.57 -3.70 26.69
C GLN A 62 -2.95 -4.95 25.90
N GLU A 63 -4.05 -5.60 26.27
CA GLU A 63 -4.59 -6.76 25.55
C GLU A 63 -5.06 -6.41 24.14
N VAL A 64 -5.74 -5.27 23.98
CA VAL A 64 -6.15 -4.74 22.66
C VAL A 64 -4.93 -4.48 21.78
N LEU A 65 -3.87 -3.84 22.31
CA LEU A 65 -2.65 -3.55 21.55
C LEU A 65 -1.91 -4.81 21.09
N ASP A 66 -2.04 -5.91 21.83
CA ASP A 66 -1.42 -7.17 21.47
C ASP A 66 -2.18 -7.91 20.37
N ILE A 67 -3.52 -7.91 20.41
CA ILE A 67 -4.38 -8.64 19.47
C ILE A 67 -4.61 -7.86 18.16
N VAL A 68 -4.74 -6.54 18.23
CA VAL A 68 -5.11 -5.69 17.08
C VAL A 68 -4.19 -5.87 15.86
N PRO A 69 -2.84 -5.88 15.99
CA PRO A 69 -1.96 -6.06 14.84
C PRO A 69 -2.07 -7.42 14.18
N LEU A 70 -2.41 -8.47 14.94
CA LEU A 70 -2.64 -9.81 14.42
C LEU A 70 -3.92 -9.86 13.58
N GLY A 71 -5.02 -9.31 14.12
CA GLY A 71 -6.29 -9.20 13.41
C GLY A 71 -6.19 -8.33 12.17
N LEU A 72 -5.50 -7.20 12.27
CA LEU A 72 -5.29 -6.31 11.14
C LEU A 72 -4.44 -6.96 10.05
N GLY A 73 -3.39 -7.71 10.41
CA GLY A 73 -2.58 -8.47 9.46
C GLY A 73 -3.44 -9.42 8.63
N LEU A 74 -4.31 -10.21 9.28
CA LEU A 74 -5.23 -11.14 8.60
C LEU A 74 -6.19 -10.41 7.66
N VAL A 75 -6.84 -9.35 8.11
CA VAL A 75 -7.78 -8.57 7.29
C VAL A 75 -7.06 -7.96 6.09
N CYS A 76 -5.88 -7.38 6.29
CA CYS A 76 -5.10 -6.79 5.20
C CYS A 76 -4.69 -7.85 4.18
N SER A 77 -4.24 -9.03 4.61
CA SER A 77 -3.94 -10.12 3.70
C SER A 77 -5.14 -10.49 2.84
N LEU A 78 -6.35 -10.58 3.42
CA LEU A 78 -7.56 -10.87 2.66
C LEU A 78 -7.88 -9.77 1.64
N VAL A 79 -7.77 -8.49 2.03
CA VAL A 79 -8.01 -7.36 1.11
C VAL A 79 -7.06 -7.39 -0.08
N PHE A 80 -5.77 -7.64 0.15
CA PHE A 80 -4.76 -7.72 -0.92
C PHE A 80 -4.96 -8.92 -1.85
N VAL A 81 -5.53 -10.03 -1.34
CA VAL A 81 -5.89 -11.20 -2.16
C VAL A 81 -7.13 -10.91 -3.01
N ILE A 82 -8.17 -10.31 -2.44
CA ILE A 82 -9.42 -10.00 -3.14
C ILE A 82 -9.22 -8.92 -4.20
N PHE A 83 -8.39 -7.92 -3.88
CA PHE A 83 -8.05 -6.83 -4.78
C PHE A 83 -6.57 -6.96 -5.15
N PRO A 84 -6.20 -7.73 -6.17
CA PRO A 84 -4.79 -7.79 -6.59
C PRO A 84 -4.38 -6.51 -7.32
N SER A 85 -3.22 -5.96 -6.96
CA SER A 85 -2.61 -4.88 -7.74
C SER A 85 -1.98 -5.42 -9.02
N LYS A 86 -2.26 -4.76 -10.15
CA LYS A 86 -1.67 -5.04 -11.47
C LYS A 86 -0.42 -4.18 -11.75
N ARG A 87 -0.02 -3.35 -10.78
CA ARG A 87 1.15 -2.45 -10.92
C ARG A 87 2.42 -3.25 -10.74
N HIS A 88 3.18 -3.39 -11.83
CA HIS A 88 4.47 -4.07 -11.81
C HIS A 88 5.54 -3.19 -11.16
N GLY A 89 6.30 -3.77 -10.22
CA GLY A 89 7.43 -3.12 -9.57
C GLY A 89 8.69 -3.13 -10.43
N ILE A 90 9.79 -2.60 -9.86
CA ILE A 90 11.11 -2.63 -10.50
C ILE A 90 11.56 -4.09 -10.63
N GLY A 91 11.87 -4.54 -11.85
CA GLY A 91 12.35 -5.89 -12.14
C GLY A 91 11.32 -6.84 -12.77
N TYR A 92 10.10 -6.40 -13.03
CA TYR A 92 9.13 -7.23 -13.75
C TYR A 92 9.54 -7.41 -15.22
N PRO A 93 9.54 -8.65 -15.76
CA PRO A 93 9.88 -8.87 -17.15
C PRO A 93 8.88 -8.15 -18.04
N VAL A 94 9.39 -7.40 -19.03
CA VAL A 94 8.56 -6.95 -20.14
C VAL A 94 8.14 -8.20 -20.90
N SER A 95 6.91 -8.67 -20.65
CA SER A 95 6.35 -9.79 -21.39
C SER A 95 6.35 -9.43 -22.86
N HIS A 96 7.18 -10.15 -23.62
CA HIS A 96 7.28 -10.11 -25.07
C HIS A 96 6.02 -10.71 -25.71
#